data_AF-A0A139PCV4-F1
#
_entry.id   AF-A0A139PCV4-F1
#
_cell.length_a   1.000
_cell.length_b   1.000
_cell.length_c   1.000
_cell.angle_alpha   90.00
_cell.angle_beta   90.00
_cell.angle_gamma   90.00
#
_symmetry.space_group_name_H-M   'P 1'
#
loop_
_entity.id
_entity.type
_entity.pdbx_description
1 polymer ?
#
loop_
_entity_poly.entity_id
_entity_poly.type
_entity_poly.pdbx_seq_one_letter_code
_entity_poly.pdbx_strand_id
1 'polypeptide(L)'
;MEFLRAASPSEEEFEHSMAYLHEALDQAAAKVRSKSPAEVSLVGQADALIDTLYFTYGSFVLMGVDPEQIFDIVHRANMGKIFPDGKAHFDPVTHKILKPDDWEENYAPERAIKEELDRQIQAYRRTLALDDETKGD
;
A
#
# COMPACT_ATOMS: atom_id res chain seq x y z
N MET A 1 -8.11 -1.86 5.88
CA MET A 1 -8.23 -1.24 7.21
C MET A 1 -7.40 0.03 7.30
N GLU A 2 -6.06 -0.07 7.36
CA GLU A 2 -5.18 1.11 7.48
C GLU A 2 -5.38 2.15 6.38
N PHE A 3 -5.57 1.72 5.13
CA PHE A 3 -5.90 2.63 4.03
C PHE A 3 -7.19 3.42 4.29
N LEU A 4 -8.27 2.73 4.72
CA LEU A 4 -9.53 3.40 5.04
C LEU A 4 -9.34 4.36 6.22
N ARG A 5 -8.61 3.95 7.26
CA ARG A 5 -8.30 4.79 8.39
C ARG A 5 -7.57 6.08 7.99
N ALA A 6 -6.57 5.96 7.11
CA ALA A 6 -5.82 7.10 6.58
C ALA A 6 -6.62 7.96 5.60
N ALA A 7 -7.66 7.40 4.97
CA ALA A 7 -8.54 8.11 4.03
C ALA A 7 -9.76 8.77 4.71
N SER A 8 -10.03 8.46 5.98
CA SER A 8 -11.19 8.98 6.70
C SER A 8 -10.85 10.24 7.50
N PRO A 9 -11.63 11.34 7.36
CA PRO A 9 -11.38 12.58 8.10
C PRO A 9 -11.88 12.55 9.55
N SER A 10 -12.67 11.54 9.93
CA SER A 10 -13.24 11.37 11.27
C SER A 10 -13.48 9.89 11.57
N GLU A 11 -13.73 9.59 12.85
CA GLU A 11 -14.08 8.23 13.29
C GLU A 11 -15.42 7.78 12.70
N GLU A 12 -16.39 8.69 12.58
CA GLU A 12 -17.70 8.40 12.00
C GLU A 12 -17.59 7.99 10.53
N GLU A 13 -16.79 8.71 9.73
CA GLU A 13 -16.54 8.38 8.33
C GLU A 13 -15.74 7.08 8.17
N PHE A 14 -14.84 6.79 9.11
CA PHE A 14 -14.12 5.51 9.15
C PHE A 14 -15.09 4.35 9.39
N GLU A 15 -15.95 4.45 10.40
CA GLU A 15 -16.95 3.42 10.70
C GLU A 15 -17.95 3.24 9.54
N HIS A 16 -18.37 4.33 8.89
CA HIS A 16 -19.22 4.25 7.70
C HIS A 16 -18.52 3.50 6.55
N SER A 17 -17.27 3.88 6.24
CA SER A 17 -16.45 3.22 5.21
C SER A 17 -16.22 1.74 5.52
N MET A 18 -16.06 1.40 6.80
CA MET A 18 -15.91 0.04 7.27
C MET A 18 -17.17 -0.79 7.10
N ALA A 19 -18.33 -0.25 7.48
CA ALA A 19 -19.62 -0.92 7.27
C ALA A 19 -19.87 -1.19 5.78
N TYR A 20 -19.57 -0.20 4.92
CA TYR A 20 -19.68 -0.36 3.48
C TYR A 20 -18.74 -1.46 2.94
N LEU A 21 -17.49 -1.52 3.40
CA LEU A 21 -16.55 -2.57 2.99
C LEU A 21 -17.07 -3.97 3.36
N HIS A 22 -17.63 -4.13 4.57
CA HIS A 22 -18.23 -5.39 5.00
C HIS A 22 -19.39 -5.81 4.09
N GLU A 23 -20.32 -4.90 3.79
CA GLU A 23 -21.44 -5.20 2.89
C GLU A 23 -20.96 -5.58 1.48
N ALA A 24 -19.99 -4.83 0.93
CA ALA A 24 -19.43 -5.12 -0.38
C ALA A 24 -18.75 -6.50 -0.44
N LEU A 25 -18.03 -6.89 0.63
CA LEU A 25 -17.40 -8.21 0.73
C LEU A 25 -18.45 -9.32 0.80
N ASP A 26 -19.54 -9.14 1.56
CA ASP A 26 -20.63 -10.11 1.65
C ASP A 26 -21.32 -10.31 0.29
N GLN A 27 -21.60 -9.22 -0.43
CA GLN A 27 -22.16 -9.26 -1.78
C GLN A 27 -21.22 -9.97 -2.76
N ALA A 28 -19.91 -9.67 -2.71
CA ALA A 28 -18.91 -10.33 -3.54
C ALA A 28 -18.82 -11.83 -3.24
N ALA A 29 -18.83 -12.21 -1.96
CA ALA A 29 -18.81 -13.60 -1.54
C ALA A 29 -20.05 -14.37 -2.04
N ALA A 30 -21.24 -13.78 -1.94
CA ALA A 30 -22.47 -14.39 -2.47
C ALA A 30 -22.39 -14.60 -3.99
N LYS A 31 -21.84 -13.64 -4.73
CA LYS A 31 -21.65 -13.72 -6.19
C LYS A 31 -20.62 -14.77 -6.59
N VAL A 32 -19.54 -14.95 -5.83
CA VAL A 32 -18.55 -15.99 -6.11
C VAL A 32 -19.13 -17.37 -5.84
N ARG A 33 -19.85 -17.55 -4.72
CA ARG A 33 -20.50 -18.81 -4.34
C ARG A 33 -21.52 -19.30 -5.36
N SER A 34 -22.17 -18.41 -6.11
CA SER A 34 -23.17 -18.78 -7.12
C SER A 34 -22.58 -19.20 -8.47
N LYS A 35 -21.30 -18.93 -8.73
CA LYS A 35 -20.66 -19.20 -10.04
C LYS A 35 -20.10 -20.61 -10.16
N SER A 36 -19.34 -21.07 -9.16
CA SER A 36 -18.68 -22.36 -9.19
C SER A 36 -18.40 -22.89 -7.78
N PRO A 37 -18.38 -24.22 -7.58
CA PRO A 37 -17.87 -24.81 -6.35
C PRO A 37 -16.44 -24.35 -6.06
N ALA A 38 -16.06 -24.33 -4.78
CA ALA A 38 -14.69 -24.05 -4.39
C ALA A 38 -13.77 -25.22 -4.81
N GLU A 39 -12.69 -24.89 -5.51
CA GLU A 39 -11.66 -25.83 -5.91
C GLU A 39 -10.26 -25.20 -5.79
N VAL A 40 -9.24 -26.03 -5.60
CA VAL A 40 -7.86 -25.54 -5.56
C VAL A 40 -7.34 -25.39 -6.99
N SER A 41 -7.09 -24.15 -7.40
CA SER A 41 -6.50 -23.82 -8.70
C SER A 41 -5.36 -22.83 -8.53
N LEU A 42 -4.13 -23.25 -8.83
CA LEU A 42 -2.97 -22.35 -8.82
C LEU A 42 -3.13 -21.24 -9.86
N VAL A 43 -3.75 -21.55 -11.00
CA VAL A 43 -4.04 -20.57 -12.06
C VAL A 43 -5.01 -19.51 -11.53
N GLY A 44 -6.12 -19.92 -10.93
CA GLY A 44 -7.11 -18.98 -10.38
C GLY A 44 -6.56 -18.15 -9.21
N GLN A 45 -5.67 -18.73 -8.39
CA GLN A 45 -4.98 -17.98 -7.34
C GLN A 45 -4.03 -16.93 -7.91
N ALA A 46 -3.21 -17.28 -8.91
CA ALA A 46 -2.29 -16.35 -9.55
C ALA A 46 -3.04 -15.21 -10.25
N ASP A 47 -4.10 -15.51 -10.99
CA ASP A 47 -4.98 -14.54 -11.66
C ASP A 47 -5.57 -13.53 -10.66
N ALA A 48 -6.18 -14.02 -9.58
CA ALA A 48 -6.75 -13.17 -8.54
C ALA A 48 -5.71 -12.29 -7.82
N LEU A 49 -4.48 -12.78 -7.63
CA LEU A 49 -3.38 -11.99 -7.06
C LEU A 49 -2.93 -10.88 -8.02
N ILE A 50 -2.86 -11.16 -9.33
CA ILE A 50 -2.56 -10.15 -10.34
C ILE A 50 -3.67 -9.10 -10.40
N ASP A 51 -4.94 -9.49 -10.37
CA ASP A 51 -6.07 -8.54 -10.31
C ASP A 51 -5.96 -7.63 -9.09
N THR A 52 -5.59 -8.19 -7.93
CA THR A 52 -5.38 -7.41 -6.70
C THR A 52 -4.24 -6.40 -6.86
N LEU A 53 -3.11 -6.81 -7.45
CA LEU A 53 -2.02 -5.88 -7.78
C LEU A 53 -2.48 -4.80 -8.76
N TYR A 54 -3.26 -5.17 -9.78
CA TYR A 54 -3.76 -4.23 -10.79
C TYR A 54 -4.64 -3.15 -10.17
N PHE A 55 -5.57 -3.52 -9.29
CA PHE A 55 -6.36 -2.55 -8.52
C PHE A 55 -5.48 -1.71 -7.58
N THR A 56 -4.49 -2.31 -6.92
CA THR A 56 -3.56 -1.59 -6.03
C THR A 56 -2.79 -0.51 -6.79
N TYR A 57 -2.18 -0.85 -7.94
CA TYR A 57 -1.51 0.12 -8.80
C TYR A 57 -2.48 1.14 -9.40
N GLY A 58 -3.69 0.72 -9.78
CA GLY A 58 -4.75 1.62 -10.22
C GLY A 58 -5.12 2.66 -9.16
N SER A 59 -5.14 2.30 -7.87
CA SER A 59 -5.35 3.25 -6.78
C SER A 59 -4.23 4.30 -6.70
N PHE A 60 -2.96 3.90 -6.85
CA PHE A 60 -1.84 4.85 -6.90
C PHE A 60 -1.97 5.82 -8.10
N VAL A 61 -2.38 5.32 -9.27
CA VAL A 61 -2.65 6.16 -10.45
C VAL A 61 -3.74 7.19 -10.16
N LEU A 62 -4.85 6.79 -9.54
CA LEU A 62 -5.93 7.71 -9.18
C LEU A 62 -5.51 8.75 -8.14
N MET A 63 -4.58 8.40 -7.26
CA MET A 63 -4.00 9.31 -6.27
C MET A 63 -2.94 10.25 -6.87
N GLY A 64 -2.49 10.03 -8.11
CA GLY A 64 -1.38 10.76 -8.72
C GLY A 64 -0.04 10.49 -8.04
N VAL A 65 0.13 9.31 -7.46
CA VAL A 65 1.34 8.88 -6.74
C VAL A 65 2.06 7.83 -7.56
N ASP A 66 3.35 8.02 -7.79
CA ASP A 66 4.23 6.99 -8.34
C ASP A 66 4.72 6.08 -7.19
N PRO A 67 4.36 4.78 -7.19
CA PRO A 67 4.67 3.88 -6.09
C PRO A 67 6.09 3.31 -6.12
N GLU A 68 6.86 3.46 -7.21
CA GLU A 68 8.15 2.77 -7.36
C GLU A 68 9.11 3.08 -6.21
N GLN A 69 9.38 4.36 -5.97
CA GLN A 69 10.32 4.78 -4.93
C GLN A 69 9.79 4.53 -3.51
N ILE A 70 8.47 4.58 -3.33
CA ILE A 70 7.81 4.24 -2.06
C ILE A 70 7.99 2.75 -1.77
N PHE A 71 7.86 1.89 -2.78
CA PHE A 71 8.10 0.47 -2.66
C PHE A 71 9.55 0.19 -2.26
N ASP A 72 10.52 0.84 -2.88
CA ASP A 72 11.94 0.70 -2.55
C ASP A 72 12.27 1.15 -1.12
N ILE A 73 11.64 2.23 -0.65
CA ILE A 73 11.74 2.67 0.75
C ILE A 73 11.26 1.57 1.70
N VAL A 74 10.07 1.02 1.46
CA VAL A 74 9.51 -0.06 2.29
C VAL A 74 10.33 -1.35 2.17
N HIS A 75 10.86 -1.67 0.99
CA HIS A 75 11.73 -2.82 0.79
C HIS A 75 13.01 -2.68 1.62
N ARG A 76 13.69 -1.52 1.57
CA ARG A 76 14.87 -1.26 2.41
C ARG A 76 14.55 -1.33 3.89
N ALA A 77 13.40 -0.79 4.32
CA ALA A 77 12.93 -0.90 5.70
C ALA A 77 12.76 -2.37 6.13
N ASN A 78 12.21 -3.22 5.26
CA ASN A 78 12.08 -4.65 5.50
C ASN A 78 13.44 -5.37 5.55
N MET A 79 14.38 -5.01 4.69
CA MET A 79 15.75 -5.55 4.72
C MET A 79 16.53 -5.10 5.96
N GLY A 80 16.18 -3.95 6.55
CA GLY A 80 16.72 -3.49 7.84
C GLY A 80 16.31 -4.34 9.05
N LYS A 81 15.38 -5.29 8.91
CA LYS A 81 14.95 -6.18 10.01
C LYS A 81 15.91 -7.35 10.29
N ILE A 82 17.10 -7.32 9.70
CA ILE A 82 18.17 -8.27 9.99
C ILE A 82 18.85 -7.86 11.30
N PHE A 83 18.94 -8.80 12.24
CA PHE A 83 19.55 -8.59 13.54
C PHE A 83 21.09 -8.61 13.44
N PRO A 84 21.83 -8.14 14.47
CA PRO A 84 23.30 -8.12 14.46
C PRO A 84 23.97 -9.49 14.23
N ASP A 85 23.25 -10.59 14.43
CA ASP A 85 23.70 -11.95 14.14
C ASP A 85 23.56 -12.34 12.65
N GLY A 86 23.09 -11.41 11.81
CA GLY A 86 22.90 -11.60 10.38
C GLY A 86 21.61 -12.34 10.02
N LYS A 87 20.67 -12.54 10.95
CA LYS A 87 19.43 -13.30 10.72
C LYS A 87 18.19 -12.47 10.99
N ALA A 88 17.09 -12.84 10.33
CA ALA A 88 15.77 -12.39 10.75
C ALA A 88 15.34 -13.17 11.99
N HIS A 89 14.78 -12.49 12.98
CA HIS A 89 14.14 -13.13 14.14
C HIS A 89 12.63 -13.09 13.97
N PHE A 90 11.94 -14.08 14.53
CA PHE A 90 10.50 -14.26 14.37
C PHE A 90 9.83 -14.34 15.73
N ASP A 91 8.68 -13.69 15.87
CA ASP A 91 7.80 -13.86 17.01
C ASP A 91 7.33 -15.33 17.08
N PRO A 92 7.48 -16.03 18.22
CA PRO A 92 7.26 -17.47 18.30
C PRO A 92 5.78 -17.88 18.15
N VAL A 93 4.85 -16.94 18.30
CA VAL A 93 3.40 -17.21 18.22
C VAL A 93 2.88 -16.80 16.84
N THR A 94 3.07 -15.54 16.48
CA THR A 94 2.53 -14.94 15.26
C THR A 94 3.39 -15.19 14.02
N HIS A 95 4.63 -15.67 14.20
CA HIS A 95 5.62 -15.86 13.15
C HIS A 95 5.93 -14.57 12.37
N LYS A 96 5.64 -13.40 12.96
CA LYS A 96 6.00 -12.10 12.38
C LYS A 96 7.49 -11.84 12.55
N ILE A 97 8.11 -11.25 11.53
CA ILE A 97 9.50 -10.79 11.63
C ILE A 97 9.59 -9.67 12.68
N LEU A 98 10.51 -9.81 13.63
CA LEU A 98 10.81 -8.84 14.67
C LEU A 98 11.72 -7.73 14.13
N LYS A 99 11.80 -6.62 14.87
CA LYS A 99 12.65 -5.46 14.55
C LYS A 99 13.80 -5.39 15.57
N PRO A 100 15.05 -5.13 15.14
CA PRO A 100 16.14 -4.81 16.08
C PRO A 100 15.92 -3.44 16.76
N ASP A 101 16.64 -3.19 17.86
CA ASP A 101 16.43 -2.02 18.73
C ASP A 101 16.61 -0.68 18.00
N ASP A 102 17.54 -0.61 17.05
CA ASP A 102 17.85 0.60 16.27
C ASP A 102 17.03 0.72 14.98
N TRP A 103 16.10 -0.21 14.73
CA TRP A 103 15.37 -0.29 13.46
C TRP A 103 14.51 0.95 13.21
N GLU A 104 13.82 1.43 14.24
CA GLU A 104 12.88 2.54 14.10
C GLU A 104 13.60 3.85 13.74
N GLU A 105 14.77 4.07 14.33
CA GLU A 105 15.59 5.25 14.02
C GLU A 105 16.19 5.16 12.61
N ASN A 106 16.71 3.98 12.24
CA ASN A 106 17.52 3.83 11.02
C ASN A 106 16.73 3.45 9.77
N TYR A 107 15.59 2.78 9.92
CA TYR A 107 14.90 2.09 8.83
C TYR A 107 13.39 2.32 8.76
N ALA A 108 12.76 2.97 9.75
CA ALA A 108 11.33 3.25 9.70
C ALA A 108 10.96 4.04 8.43
N PRO A 109 10.03 3.54 7.59
CA PRO A 109 9.82 4.09 6.25
C PRO A 109 9.03 5.40 6.24
N GLU A 110 8.29 5.73 7.30
CA GLU A 110 7.27 6.79 7.31
C GLU A 110 7.85 8.16 6.95
N ARG A 111 9.01 8.52 7.51
CA ARG A 111 9.68 9.79 7.19
C ARG A 111 10.11 9.84 5.72
N ALA A 112 10.71 8.76 5.23
CA ALA A 112 11.20 8.68 3.85
C ALA A 112 10.04 8.67 2.83
N ILE A 113 8.91 8.01 3.15
CA ILE A 113 7.70 8.05 2.33
C ILE A 113 7.18 9.49 2.21
N LYS A 114 7.12 10.23 3.33
CA LYS A 114 6.70 11.63 3.31
C LYS A 114 7.62 12.48 2.43
N GLU A 115 8.93 12.34 2.58
CA GLU A 115 9.93 13.06 1.78
C GLU A 115 9.78 12.76 0.28
N GLU A 116 9.52 11.51 -0.08
CA GLU A 116 9.29 11.10 -1.47
C GLU A 116 7.97 11.67 -2.03
N LEU A 117 6.89 11.65 -1.26
CA LEU A 117 5.62 12.27 -1.67
C LEU A 117 5.79 13.79 -1.87
N ASP A 118 6.49 14.47 -0.96
CA ASP A 118 6.80 15.90 -1.09
C ASP A 118 7.62 16.19 -2.36
N ARG A 119 8.59 15.31 -2.69
CA ARG A 119 9.37 15.40 -3.93
C ARG A 119 8.50 15.26 -5.18
N GLN A 120 7.59 14.28 -5.21
CA GLN A 120 6.66 14.07 -6.34
C GLN A 120 5.73 15.28 -6.53
N ILE A 121 5.17 15.82 -5.45
CA ILE A 121 4.32 17.02 -5.48
C ILE A 121 5.09 18.22 -6.05
N GLN A 122 6.33 18.44 -5.60
CA GLN A 122 7.17 19.52 -6.11
C GLN A 122 7.53 19.35 -7.59
N ALA A 123 7.83 18.12 -8.01
CA ALA A 123 8.13 17.82 -9.42
C ALA A 123 6.92 18.13 -10.30
N TYR A 124 5.72 17.70 -9.90
CA TYR A 124 4.48 18.00 -10.62
C TYR A 124 4.21 19.51 -10.72
N ARG A 125 4.38 20.25 -9.62
CA ARG A 125 4.22 21.72 -9.62
C ARG A 125 5.20 22.44 -10.55
N ARG A 126 6.44 21.98 -10.65
CA ARG A 126 7.44 22.53 -11.59
C ARG A 126 7.03 22.32 -13.04
N THR A 127 6.51 21.13 -13.38
CA THR A 127 6.02 20.84 -14.72
C THR A 127 4.87 21.79 -15.11
N LEU A 128 3.91 22.02 -14.22
CA LEU A 128 2.81 22.96 -14.48
C LEU A 128 3.30 24.39 -14.75
N ALA A 129 4.29 24.88 -14.00
CA ALA A 129 4.83 26.22 -14.19
C ALA A 129 5.51 26.39 -15.55
N LEU A 130 6.22 25.37 -16.03
CA LEU A 130 6.87 25.38 -17.36
C LEU A 130 5.84 25.35 -18.50
N ASP A 131 4.74 24.62 -18.32
CA ASP A 131 3.65 24.57 -19.30
C ASP A 131 2.91 25.91 -19.43
N ASP A 132 2.80 26.68 -18.35
CA ASP A 132 2.20 28.02 -18.36
C ASP A 132 3.13 29.06 -19.02
N GLU A 133 4.44 28.98 -18.77
CA GLU A 133 5.43 29.86 -19.42
C GLU A 133 5.52 29.63 -20.94
N THR A 134 5.35 28.38 -21.40
CA THR A 134 5.45 28.02 -22.82
C THR A 134 4.17 28.26 -23.64
N LYS A 135 3.02 28.46 -22.98
CA LYS A 135 1.74 28.81 -23.62
C LYS A 135 1.46 30.32 -23.67
N GLY A 136 2.32 31.12 -23.05
CA GLY A 136 2.22 32.58 -22.98
C GLY A 136 2.84 33.34 -24.17
N ASP A 137 3.55 32.66 -25.07
CA ASP A 137 4.15 33.16 -26.32
C ASP A 137 3.35 32.72 -27.57
#